data_AF-A0A6G8I7Y3-F1
#
_entry.id   AF-A0A6G8I7Y3-F1
#
_cell.length_a   1.000
_cell.length_b   1.000
_cell.length_c   1.000
_cell.angle_alpha   90.00
_cell.angle_beta   90.00
_cell.angle_gamma   90.00
#
_symmetry.space_group_name_H-M   'P 1'
#
loop_
_entity.id
_entity.type
_entity.pdbx_description
1 polymer ?
#
loop_
_entity_poly.entity_id
_entity_poly.type
_entity_poly.pdbx_seq_one_letter_code
_entity_poly.pdbx_strand_id
1 'polypeptide(L)'
;MSRSKSILNQYKIIANLSGKMVQLARDNQWDEVVATSREYSEAVQELRQYEPLDDHDRLARKPLLQKILRDDAEIRDLAAPELARLGSLLGSMKRHQNVLQTYLAPPKSRP
;
A
#
# COMPACT_ATOMS: atom_id res chain seq x y z
N MET A 1 -15.01 30.94 1.51
CA MET A 1 -14.21 30.27 0.46
C MET A 1 -14.81 28.89 0.23
N SER A 2 -15.19 28.56 -1.01
CA SER A 2 -16.02 27.37 -1.32
C SER A 2 -15.30 26.06 -0.98
N ARG A 3 -15.92 25.18 -0.17
CA ARG A 3 -15.39 23.87 0.25
C ARG A 3 -15.10 22.91 -0.93
N SER A 4 -15.62 23.21 -2.11
CA SER A 4 -15.41 22.41 -3.32
C SER A 4 -14.00 22.60 -3.90
N LYS A 5 -13.45 23.82 -3.83
CA LYS A 5 -12.03 24.08 -4.14
C LYS A 5 -11.08 23.38 -3.17
N SER A 6 -11.50 23.15 -1.92
CA SER A 6 -10.65 22.47 -0.93
C SER A 6 -10.59 20.95 -1.13
N ILE A 7 -11.68 20.27 -1.51
CA ILE A 7 -11.62 18.82 -1.77
C ILE A 7 -10.88 18.48 -3.08
N LEU A 8 -10.96 19.33 -4.12
CA LEU A 8 -10.15 19.13 -5.32
C LEU A 8 -8.65 19.28 -5.02
N ASN A 9 -8.28 20.21 -4.14
CA ASN A 9 -6.91 20.31 -3.65
C ASN A 9 -6.49 19.07 -2.86
N GLN A 10 -7.40 18.48 -2.08
CA GLN A 10 -7.12 17.23 -1.38
C GLN A 10 -6.82 16.09 -2.34
N TYR A 11 -7.58 15.94 -3.43
CA TYR A 11 -7.25 14.96 -4.46
C TYR A 11 -5.89 15.20 -5.12
N LYS A 12 -5.46 16.47 -5.27
CA LYS A 12 -4.11 16.78 -5.80
C LYS A 12 -3.02 16.37 -4.81
N ILE A 13 -3.22 16.60 -3.51
CA ILE A 13 -2.29 16.15 -2.46
C ILE A 13 -2.14 14.63 -2.52
N ILE A 14 -3.24 13.88 -2.53
CA ILE A 14 -3.22 12.41 -2.61
C ILE A 14 -2.52 11.95 -3.89
N ALA A 15 -2.83 12.57 -5.03
CA ALA A 15 -2.19 12.25 -6.31
C ALA A 15 -0.68 12.55 -6.34
N ASN A 16 -0.21 13.56 -5.60
CA ASN A 16 1.21 13.82 -5.46
C ASN A 16 1.89 12.78 -4.56
N LEU A 17 1.25 12.42 -3.45
CA LEU A 17 1.74 11.39 -2.52
C LEU A 17 1.84 10.02 -3.20
N SER A 18 0.82 9.60 -3.96
CA SER A 18 0.87 8.35 -4.73
C SER A 18 2.01 8.35 -5.77
N GLY A 19 2.24 9.49 -6.42
CA GLY A 19 3.36 9.66 -7.35
C GLY A 19 4.72 9.58 -6.67
N LYS A 20 4.87 10.17 -5.49
CA LYS A 20 6.08 10.07 -4.67
C LYS A 20 6.34 8.62 -4.27
N MET A 21 5.30 7.89 -3.85
CA MET A 21 5.40 6.46 -3.50
C MET A 21 5.83 5.60 -4.69
N VAL A 22 5.33 5.88 -5.91
CA VAL A 22 5.81 5.20 -7.12
C VAL A 22 7.31 5.43 -7.33
N GLN A 23 7.79 6.66 -7.20
CA GLN A 23 9.21 6.93 -7.41
C GLN A 23 10.09 6.25 -6.36
N LEU A 24 9.71 6.31 -5.09
CA LEU A 24 10.39 5.60 -4.01
C LEU A 24 10.39 4.08 -4.23
N ALA A 25 9.27 3.51 -4.70
CA ALA A 25 9.15 2.08 -4.98
C ALA A 25 10.07 1.66 -6.15
N ARG A 26 10.16 2.46 -7.22
CA ARG A 26 11.09 2.23 -8.33
C ARG A 26 12.55 2.28 -7.88
N ASP A 27 12.85 3.13 -6.90
CA ASP A 27 14.18 3.26 -6.29
C ASP A 27 14.42 2.23 -5.16
N ASN A 28 13.50 1.28 -4.95
CA ASN A 28 13.54 0.25 -3.90
C ASN A 28 13.61 0.81 -2.45
N GLN A 29 13.17 2.05 -2.23
CA GLN A 29 13.17 2.71 -0.93
C GLN A 29 11.90 2.35 -0.13
N TRP A 30 11.72 1.05 0.17
CA TRP A 30 10.48 0.54 0.76
C TRP A 30 10.13 1.11 2.13
N ASP A 31 11.13 1.43 2.96
CA ASP A 31 10.89 2.11 4.25
C ASP A 31 10.26 3.50 4.06
N GLU A 32 10.73 4.25 3.06
CA GLU A 32 10.18 5.56 2.71
C GLU A 32 8.82 5.46 2.02
N VAL A 33 8.56 4.39 1.25
CA VAL A 33 7.22 4.08 0.73
C VAL A 33 6.25 3.88 1.90
N VAL A 34 6.63 3.12 2.92
CA VAL A 34 5.81 2.91 4.13
C VAL A 34 5.64 4.20 4.92
N ALA A 35 6.68 5.01 5.09
CA ALA A 35 6.58 6.31 5.76
C ALA A 35 5.61 7.24 5.02
N THR A 36 5.76 7.39 3.70
CA THR A 36 4.88 8.21 2.86
C THR A 36 3.44 7.67 2.81
N SER A 37 3.25 6.36 2.94
CA SER A 37 1.92 5.75 2.96
C SER A 37 1.05 6.19 4.15
N ARG A 38 1.69 6.61 5.27
CA ARG A 38 0.98 7.17 6.43
C ARG A 38 0.36 8.51 6.08
N GLU A 39 1.16 9.41 5.49
CA GLU A 39 0.68 10.71 4.98
C GLU A 39 -0.42 10.53 3.93
N TYR A 40 -0.25 9.58 3.01
CA TYR A 40 -1.28 9.23 2.02
C TYR A 40 -2.59 8.80 2.70
N SER A 41 -2.50 7.93 3.71
CA SER A 41 -3.66 7.39 4.42
C SER A 41 -4.41 8.49 5.18
N GLU A 42 -3.69 9.40 5.83
CA GLU A 42 -4.25 10.57 6.49
C GLU A 42 -4.95 11.49 5.48
N ALA A 43 -4.29 11.80 4.35
CA ALA A 43 -4.87 12.63 3.30
C ALA A 43 -6.15 12.02 2.70
N VAL A 44 -6.21 10.68 2.54
CA VAL A 44 -7.43 9.98 2.11
C VAL A 44 -8.52 10.03 3.18
N GLN A 45 -8.18 9.93 4.47
CA GLN A 45 -9.17 10.03 5.55
C GLN A 45 -9.80 11.43 5.62
N GLU A 46 -9.01 12.48 5.39
CA GLU A 46 -9.50 13.86 5.34
C GLU A 46 -10.56 14.08 4.27
N LEU A 47 -10.57 13.31 3.17
CA LEU A 47 -11.63 13.38 2.15
C LEU A 47 -13.04 13.22 2.74
N ARG A 48 -13.19 12.47 3.84
CA ARG A 48 -14.48 12.24 4.50
C ARG A 48 -15.06 13.49 5.14
N GLN A 49 -14.25 14.51 5.39
CA GLN A 49 -14.66 15.75 6.04
C GLN A 49 -15.19 16.80 5.06
N TYR A 50 -15.05 16.55 3.76
CA TYR A 50 -15.49 17.48 2.72
C TYR A 50 -16.88 17.15 2.20
N GLU A 51 -17.63 18.20 1.87
CA GLU A 51 -18.92 18.08 1.22
C GLU A 51 -18.77 17.50 -0.21
N PRO A 52 -19.79 16.79 -0.72
CA PRO A 52 -19.79 16.26 -2.08
C PRO A 52 -19.57 17.36 -3.12
N LEU A 53 -18.80 17.02 -4.16
CA LEU A 53 -18.52 17.91 -5.28
C LEU A 53 -19.76 18.27 -6.09
N ASP A 54 -19.77 19.46 -6.67
CA ASP A 54 -20.65 19.78 -7.79
C ASP A 54 -20.18 19.07 -9.08
N ASP A 55 -20.98 19.11 -10.14
CA ASP A 55 -20.70 18.34 -11.35
C ASP A 55 -19.45 18.82 -12.10
N HIS A 56 -19.12 20.11 -11.99
CA HIS A 56 -17.89 20.67 -12.55
C HIS A 56 -16.66 20.09 -11.84
N ASP A 57 -16.67 20.07 -10.51
CA ASP A 57 -15.56 19.56 -9.73
C ASP A 57 -15.45 18.03 -9.79
N ARG A 58 -16.58 17.31 -9.98
CA ARG A 58 -16.57 15.88 -10.29
C ARG A 58 -15.78 15.57 -11.56
N LEU A 59 -15.96 16.38 -12.61
CA LEU A 59 -15.19 16.25 -13.85
C LEU A 59 -13.71 16.56 -13.61
N ALA A 60 -13.41 17.62 -12.86
CA ALA A 60 -12.04 18.04 -12.57
C ALA A 60 -11.25 17.01 -11.74
N ARG A 61 -11.90 16.25 -10.84
CA ARG A 61 -11.20 15.21 -10.06
C ARG A 61 -10.94 13.91 -10.81
N LYS A 62 -11.69 13.63 -11.90
CA LYS A 62 -11.60 12.36 -12.64
C LYS A 62 -10.15 11.99 -13.03
N PRO A 63 -9.34 12.89 -13.64
CA PRO A 63 -7.96 12.56 -13.96
C PRO A 63 -7.08 12.30 -12.73
N LEU A 64 -7.35 12.97 -11.60
CA LEU A 64 -6.61 12.74 -10.35
C LEU A 64 -6.90 11.34 -9.79
N LEU A 65 -8.16 10.92 -9.78
CA LEU A 65 -8.54 9.56 -9.36
C LEU A 65 -7.90 8.48 -10.24
N GLN A 66 -7.90 8.68 -11.56
CA GLN A 66 -7.23 7.75 -12.48
C GLN A 66 -5.72 7.67 -12.22
N LYS A 67 -5.07 8.79 -11.92
CA LYS A 67 -3.66 8.81 -11.54
C LYS A 67 -3.43 8.02 -10.25
N ILE A 68 -4.20 8.30 -9.20
CA ILE A 68 -4.08 7.62 -7.89
C ILE A 68 -4.22 6.10 -8.07
N LEU A 69 -5.28 5.64 -8.74
CA LEU A 69 -5.52 4.20 -8.94
C LEU A 69 -4.41 3.51 -9.74
N ARG A 70 -3.85 4.20 -10.74
CA ARG A 70 -2.73 3.69 -11.54
C ARG A 70 -1.45 3.62 -10.71
N ASP A 71 -1.15 4.67 -9.96
CA ASP A 71 0.03 4.71 -9.08
C ASP A 71 -0.07 3.60 -8.01
N ASP A 72 -1.25 3.40 -7.40
CA ASP A 72 -1.50 2.34 -6.41
C ASP A 72 -1.41 0.92 -7.00
N ALA A 73 -1.78 0.74 -8.27
CA ALA A 73 -1.55 -0.51 -8.99
C ALA A 73 -0.06 -0.75 -9.22
N GLU A 74 0.67 0.27 -9.70
CA GLU A 74 2.10 0.18 -9.97
C GLU A 74 2.91 -0.13 -8.69
N ILE A 75 2.60 0.50 -7.57
CA ILE A 75 3.25 0.21 -6.27
C ILE A 75 3.06 -1.27 -5.90
N ARG A 76 1.87 -1.82 -6.09
CA ARG A 76 1.59 -3.24 -5.82
C ARG A 76 2.34 -4.15 -6.78
N ASP A 77 2.40 -3.81 -8.05
CA ASP A 77 3.12 -4.58 -9.07
C ASP A 77 4.64 -4.62 -8.79
N LEU A 78 5.19 -3.51 -8.27
CA LEU A 78 6.59 -3.44 -7.84
C LEU A 78 6.85 -4.27 -6.56
N ALA A 79 5.90 -4.30 -5.62
CA ALA A 79 6.08 -4.98 -4.33
C ALA A 79 5.82 -6.50 -4.39
N ALA A 80 4.84 -6.93 -5.19
CA ALA A 80 4.32 -8.29 -5.17
C ALA A 80 5.36 -9.39 -5.43
N PRO A 81 6.31 -9.25 -6.39
CA PRO A 81 7.30 -10.30 -6.67
C PRO A 81 8.20 -10.59 -5.46
N GLU A 82 8.70 -9.54 -4.80
CA GLU A 82 9.62 -9.69 -3.68
C GLU A 82 8.89 -10.24 -2.44
N LEU A 83 7.66 -9.80 -2.18
CA LEU A 83 6.82 -10.37 -1.13
C LEU A 83 6.55 -11.86 -1.36
N ALA A 84 6.27 -12.27 -2.59
CA ALA A 84 6.09 -13.68 -2.94
C ALA A 84 7.37 -14.50 -2.71
N ARG A 85 8.53 -13.94 -3.08
CA ARG A 85 9.85 -14.56 -2.87
C ARG A 85 10.14 -14.76 -1.37
N LEU A 86 9.95 -13.71 -0.56
CA LEU A 86 10.15 -13.77 0.89
C LEU A 86 9.18 -14.75 1.56
N GLY A 87 7.91 -14.77 1.13
CA GLY A 87 6.92 -15.74 1.61
C GLY A 87 7.33 -17.19 1.34
N SER A 88 7.87 -17.48 0.16
CA SER A 88 8.39 -18.81 -0.20
C SER A 88 9.57 -19.22 0.69
N LEU A 89 10.53 -18.30 0.93
CA LEU A 89 11.70 -18.54 1.77
C LEU A 89 11.31 -18.81 3.23
N LEU A 90 10.43 -17.99 3.81
CA LEU A 90 9.92 -18.20 5.16
C LEU A 90 9.17 -19.53 5.27
N GLY A 91 8.39 -19.88 4.24
CA GLY A 91 7.69 -21.15 4.16
C GLY A 91 8.63 -22.36 4.12
N SER A 92 9.73 -22.29 3.37
CA SER A 92 10.73 -23.37 3.32
C SER A 92 11.45 -23.52 4.65
N MET A 93 11.87 -22.42 5.28
CA MET A 93 12.51 -22.44 6.61
C MET A 93 11.61 -23.09 7.67
N LYS A 94 10.33 -22.75 7.70
CA LYS A 94 9.37 -23.35 8.63
C LYS A 94 9.21 -24.85 8.41
N ARG A 95 9.16 -25.30 7.14
CA ARG A 95 9.13 -26.73 6.81
C ARG A 95 10.39 -27.43 7.31
N HIS A 96 11.57 -26.86 7.10
CA HIS A 96 12.83 -27.41 7.62
C HIS A 96 12.83 -27.53 9.14
N GLN A 97 12.38 -26.49 9.86
CA GLN A 97 12.28 -26.54 11.33
C GLN A 97 11.33 -27.64 11.81
N ASN A 98 10.18 -27.82 11.16
CA ASN A 98 9.22 -28.87 11.52
C ASN A 98 9.81 -30.28 11.35
N VAL A 99 10.56 -30.49 10.26
CA VAL A 99 11.26 -31.77 10.01
C VAL A 99 12.26 -32.04 11.13
N LEU A 100 13.12 -31.07 11.46
CA LEU A 100 14.10 -31.20 12.54
C LEU A 100 13.44 -31.47 13.90
N GLN A 101 12.37 -30.74 14.24
CA GLN A 101 11.59 -30.97 15.46
C GLN A 101 11.01 -32.38 15.53
N THR A 102 10.53 -32.92 14.40
CA THR A 102 9.97 -34.28 14.35
C THR A 102 11.03 -35.35 14.62
N TYR A 103 12.23 -35.19 14.03
CA TYR A 103 13.33 -36.14 14.24
C TYR A 103 13.98 -36.03 15.62
N LEU A 104 13.99 -34.84 16.21
CA LEU A 104 14.59 -34.59 17.53
C LEU A 104 13.60 -34.73 18.69
N ALA A 105 12.30 -34.85 18.41
CA ALA A 105 11.28 -35.07 19.45
C ALA A 105 11.45 -36.46 20.07
N PRO A 106 11.50 -36.57 21.40
CA PRO A 106 11.54 -37.87 22.07
C PRO A 106 10.28 -38.68 21.70
N PRO A 107 10.40 -40.01 21.57
CA PRO A 107 9.27 -40.86 21.23
C PRO A 107 8.16 -40.67 22.27
N LYS A 108 6.91 -40.48 21.80
CA LYS A 108 5.75 -40.40 22.68
C LYS A 108 5.62 -41.75 23.41
N SER A 109 5.81 -41.75 24.73
CA SER A 109 5.51 -42.90 25.58
C SER A 109 4.02 -43.24 25.44
N ARG A 110 3.75 -44.47 25.00
CA ARG A 110 2.40 -45.01 24.84
C ARG A 110 1.88 -45.42 26.23
N PRO A 111 0.60 -45.14 26.58
CA PRO A 111 0.01 -45.55 27.85
C PRO A 111 -0.09 -47.08 27.98
#